data_AF-S2YUR7-F1
#
_entry.id   AF-S2YUR7-F1
#
_cell.length_a   1.000
_cell.length_b   1.000
_cell.length_c   1.000
_cell.angle_alpha   90.00
_cell.angle_beta   90.00
_cell.angle_gamma   90.00
#
_symmetry.space_group_name_H-M   'P 1'
#
loop_
_entity.id
_entity.type
_entity.pdbx_description
1 polymer ?
#
loop_
_entity_poly.entity_id
_entity_poly.type
_entity_poly.pdbx_seq_one_letter_code
_entity_poly.pdbx_strand_id
1 'polypeptide(L)' 'MSTTQLRGGGPVTSVLTWQVRPGREHEFEEWTRGVTRCARRFPGNEGVSWLRPEEGHRYHAVVRFP' A
#
# COMPACT_ATOMS: atom_id res chain seq x y z
N MET A 1 14.16 -35.67 -2.56
CA MET A 1 13.43 -34.55 -1.93
C MET A 1 14.24 -33.29 -2.19
N SER A 2 14.04 -32.68 -3.35
CA SER A 2 14.75 -31.45 -3.72
C SER A 2 13.89 -30.28 -3.28
N THR A 3 14.26 -29.65 -2.17
CA THR A 3 13.65 -28.39 -1.77
C THR A 3 14.06 -27.35 -2.81
N THR A 4 13.12 -26.97 -3.67
CA THR A 4 13.24 -25.76 -4.49
C THR A 4 13.50 -24.61 -3.53
N GLN A 5 14.74 -24.15 -3.46
CA GLN A 5 15.02 -22.81 -2.97
C GLN A 5 14.34 -21.87 -3.96
N LEU A 6 13.15 -21.37 -3.60
CA LEU A 6 12.67 -20.12 -4.13
C LEU A 6 13.74 -19.10 -3.78
N ARG A 7 14.57 -18.71 -4.75
CA ARG A 7 15.44 -17.55 -4.58
C ARG A 7 14.49 -16.39 -4.25
N GLY A 8 14.49 -15.95 -2.99
CA GLY A 8 13.72 -14.80 -2.57
C GLY A 8 14.08 -13.64 -3.49
N GLY A 9 13.09 -13.18 -4.26
CA GLY A 9 13.26 -11.98 -5.08
C GLY A 9 13.65 -10.84 -4.15
N GLY A 10 14.59 -9.99 -4.59
CA GLY A 10 15.00 -8.84 -3.80
C GLY A 10 13.84 -7.91 -3.45
N PRO A 11 14.09 -6.88 -2.64
CA PRO A 11 13.03 -6.06 -2.06
C PRO A 11 12.10 -5.49 -3.12
N VAL A 12 10.79 -5.60 -2.89
CA VAL A 12 9.75 -5.12 -3.80
C VAL A 12 9.12 -3.87 -3.22
N THR A 13 8.99 -2.83 -4.06
CA THR A 13 8.19 -1.65 -3.75
C THR A 13 7.03 -1.57 -4.72
N SER A 14 5.81 -1.49 -4.19
CA SER A 14 4.58 -1.28 -4.98
C SER A 14 4.04 0.12 -4.74
N VAL A 15 3.68 0.81 -5.82
CA VAL A 15 2.97 2.09 -5.78
C VAL A 15 1.57 1.87 -6.28
N LEU A 16 0.59 2.13 -5.43
CA LEU A 16 -0.82 2.04 -5.77
C LEU A 16 -1.37 3.46 -5.89
N THR A 17 -2.19 3.71 -6.90
CA THR A 17 -2.74 5.03 -7.19
C THR A 17 -4.26 4.97 -7.27
N TRP A 18 -4.92 5.92 -6.62
CA TRP A 18 -6.38 6.08 -6.69
C TRP A 18 -6.75 7.47 -7.15
N GLN A 19 -7.69 7.56 -8.08
CA GLN A 19 -8.40 8.78 -8.39
C GLN A 19 -9.71 8.78 -7.59
N VAL A 20 -9.73 9.55 -6.51
CA VAL A 20 -10.89 9.68 -5.63
C VAL A 20 -11.92 10.62 -6.27
N ARG A 21 -13.20 10.34 -6.04
CA ARG A 21 -14.29 11.20 -6.50
C ARG A 21 -14.31 12.48 -5.65
N PRO A 22 -14.49 13.67 -6.24
CA PRO A 22 -14.59 14.92 -5.47
C PRO A 22 -15.64 14.82 -4.36
N GLY A 23 -15.28 15.25 -3.15
CA GLY A 23 -16.16 15.24 -1.98
C GLY A 23 -16.17 13.92 -1.21
N ARG A 24 -15.37 12.93 -1.62
CA ARG A 24 -15.26 11.60 -0.96
C ARG A 24 -13.89 11.37 -0.32
N GLU A 25 -13.06 12.41 -0.22
CA GLU A 25 -11.69 12.35 0.28
C GLU A 25 -11.66 11.88 1.73
N HIS A 26 -12.52 12.44 2.59
CA HIS A 26 -12.55 12.07 4.00
C HIS A 26 -12.89 10.59 4.20
N GLU A 27 -13.92 10.09 3.50
CA GLU A 27 -14.29 8.67 3.56
C GLU A 27 -13.17 7.77 3.01
N PHE A 28 -12.51 8.21 1.94
CA PHE A 28 -11.35 7.51 1.40
C PHE A 28 -10.22 7.44 2.43
N GLU A 29 -9.92 8.54 3.11
CA GLU A 29 -8.90 8.60 4.17
C GLU A 29 -9.24 7.76 5.41
N GLU A 30 -10.51 7.64 5.76
CA GLU A 30 -10.93 6.69 6.80
C GLU A 30 -10.75 5.25 6.35
N TRP A 31 -11.08 4.95 5.09
CA TRP A 31 -10.88 3.64 4.49
C TRP A 31 -9.39 3.27 4.43
N THR A 32 -8.48 4.21 4.12
CA THR A 32 -7.03 3.93 4.08
C THR A 32 -6.49 3.46 5.43
N ARG A 33 -7.04 3.95 6.55
CA ARG A 33 -6.68 3.45 7.89
C ARG A 33 -7.01 1.97 8.04
N GLY A 34 -8.12 1.52 7.47
CA GLY A 34 -8.49 0.10 7.40
C GLY A 34 -7.52 -0.71 6.55
N VAL A 35 -7.19 -0.22 5.36
CA VAL A 35 -6.19 -0.83 4.47
C VAL A 35 -4.84 -1.01 5.17
N THR A 36 -4.35 0.04 5.84
CA THR A 36 -3.08 -0.01 6.58
C THR A 36 -3.12 -1.05 7.70
N ARG A 37 -4.24 -1.18 8.44
CA ARG A 37 -4.39 -2.23 9.46
C ARG A 37 -4.38 -3.64 8.85
N CYS A 38 -4.99 -3.82 7.67
CA CYS A 38 -4.99 -5.10 6.97
C CYS A 38 -3.59 -5.44 6.43
N ALA A 39 -2.91 -4.49 5.78
CA ALA A 39 -1.58 -4.68 5.20
C ALA A 39 -0.54 -5.15 6.23
N ARG A 40 -0.60 -4.60 7.45
CA ARG A 40 0.27 -4.99 8.58
C ARG A 40 0.15 -6.46 9.01
N ARG A 41 -0.90 -7.17 8.58
CA ARG A 41 -1.10 -8.59 8.92
C ARG A 41 -0.33 -9.53 7.98
N PHE A 42 0.19 -9.03 6.86
CA PHE A 42 0.94 -9.84 5.91
C PHE A 42 2.42 -9.91 6.32
N PRO A 43 3.02 -11.12 6.41
CA PRO A 43 4.44 -11.27 6.70
C PRO A 43 5.31 -10.48 5.72
N GLY A 44 6.33 -9.80 6.23
CA GLY A 44 7.22 -8.96 5.43
C GLY A 44 6.64 -7.59 5.04
N ASN A 45 5.39 -7.25 5.40
CA ASN A 45 4.91 -5.90 5.16
C ASN A 45 5.67 -4.90 6.06
N GLU A 46 6.36 -3.94 5.46
CA GLU A 46 7.06 -2.88 6.18
C GLU A 46 6.19 -1.64 6.44
N GLY A 47 4.88 -1.76 6.22
CA GLY A 47 3.89 -0.70 6.37
C GLY A 47 3.40 -0.13 5.05
N VAL A 48 2.57 0.92 5.16
CA VAL A 48 1.97 1.64 4.04
C VAL A 48 2.15 3.13 4.28
N SER A 49 2.81 3.81 3.33
CA SER A 49 2.95 5.27 3.33
C SER A 49 1.94 5.87 2.36
N TRP A 50 0.98 6.62 2.90
CA TRP A 50 -0.03 7.32 2.11
C TRP A 50 0.42 8.75 1.80
N LEU A 51 0.40 9.10 0.53
CA LEU A 51 0.68 10.45 0.04
C LEU A 51 -0.65 11.10 -0.33
N ARG A 52 -1.01 12.13 0.43
CA ARG A 52 -2.18 12.97 0.17
C ARG A 52 -1.83 14.00 -0.92
N PRO A 53 -2.72 14.24 -1.90
CA PRO A 53 -2.50 15.30 -2.88
C PRO A 53 -2.54 16.68 -2.20
N GLU A 54 -1.65 17.57 -2.62
CA GLU A 54 -1.75 19.01 -2.30
C GLU A 54 -2.93 19.64 -3.04
N GLU A 55 -3.13 19.25 -4.31
CA GLU A 55 -4.27 19.66 -5.15
C GLU A 55 -4.87 18.45 -5.90
N GLY A 56 -6.19 18.49 -6.11
CA GLY A 56 -6.94 17.44 -6.79
C GLY A 56 -7.25 16.23 -5.91
N HIS A 57 -7.47 15.07 -6.55
CA HIS A 57 -8.07 13.90 -5.91
C HIS A 57 -7.27 12.61 -6.11
N ARG A 58 -5.97 12.73 -6.43
CA ARG A 58 -5.11 11.58 -6.70
C ARG A 58 -4.27 11.22 -5.49
N TYR A 59 -4.50 10.03 -4.94
CA TYR A 59 -3.78 9.52 -3.78
C TYR A 59 -2.83 8.42 -4.19
N HIS A 60 -1.70 8.33 -3.49
CA HIS A 60 -0.72 7.27 -3.68
C HIS A 60 -0.47 6.52 -2.38
N ALA A 61 -0.29 5.21 -2.46
CA ALA A 61 0.24 4.39 -1.38
C ALA A 61 1.54 3.74 -1.83
N VAL A 62 2.57 3.83 -1.00
CA VAL A 62 3.83 3.10 -1.18
C VAL A 62 3.88 1.97 -0.16
N VAL A 63 4.08 0.75 -0.65
CA VAL A 63 4.16 -0.47 0.17
C VAL A 63 5.45 -1.19 -0.16
N ARG A 64 6.17 -1.65 0.87
CA ARG A 64 7.46 -2.32 0.74
C ARG A 64 7.43 -3.70 1.39
N PHE A 65 8.09 -4.64 0.74
CA PHE A 65 8.35 -5.99 1.23
C PHE A 65 9.84 -6.32 1.02
N PRO A 66 10.49 -7.01 1.97
CA PRO A 66 11.90 -7.38 1.90
C PRO A 66 12.16 -8.47 0.86
#